data_AF-A0A521U9E8-F1
#
_entry.id   AF-A0A521U9E8-F1
#
_cell.length_a   1.000
_cell.length_b   1.000
_cell.length_c   1.000
_cell.angle_alpha   90.00
_cell.angle_beta   90.00
_cell.angle_gamma   90.00
#
_symmetry.space_group_name_H-M   'P 1'
#
loop_
_entity.id
_entity.type
_entity.pdbx_description
1 polymer ?
#
loop_
_entity_poly.entity_id
_entity_poly.type
_entity_poly.pdbx_seq_one_letter_code
_entity_poly.pdbx_strand_id
1 'polypeptide(L)'
;MAIEACADLRGFFQGMVLEAMRRRRVGAEAETTEYVTDLLVACAGTDGAALLERPLVWMLDDAMACEDGVRMHALCATGDAALARSGLFAAPDDVGYLTEVGKFAYRGAAAEAQRTGGGSPVALVELGEKFPEFVEVLAEASALGDVTKALVRRYAAQGVDQPKRCLSSSMYVSTASRDGRS
;
A
#
# COMPACT_ATOMS: atom_id res chain seq x y z
N MET A 1 -17.85 -11.26 -23.40
CA MET A 1 -17.38 -11.02 -22.02
C MET A 1 -17.63 -9.55 -21.74
N ALA A 2 -18.62 -9.24 -20.89
CA ALA A 2 -19.01 -7.86 -20.59
C ALA A 2 -18.10 -7.32 -19.49
N ILE A 3 -17.50 -6.15 -19.72
CA ILE A 3 -16.79 -5.41 -18.68
C ILE A 3 -17.88 -4.71 -17.88
N GLU A 4 -18.26 -5.29 -16.74
CA GLU A 4 -19.16 -4.63 -15.80
C GLU A 4 -18.38 -3.48 -15.14
N ALA A 5 -18.79 -2.24 -15.42
CA ALA A 5 -18.28 -1.09 -14.71
C ALA A 5 -18.78 -1.17 -13.26
N CYS A 6 -17.90 -1.61 -12.35
CA CYS A 6 -18.24 -1.61 -10.94
C CYS A 6 -18.30 -0.15 -10.47
N ALA A 7 -19.51 0.34 -10.17
CA ALA A 7 -19.72 1.72 -9.72
C ALA A 7 -19.14 1.98 -8.32
N ASP A 8 -18.80 0.91 -7.57
CA ASP A 8 -18.25 0.97 -6.22
C ASP A 8 -17.08 -0.02 -6.05
N LEU A 9 -15.86 0.50 -6.13
CA LEU A 9 -14.63 -0.26 -5.95
C LEU A 9 -14.51 -0.82 -4.52
N ARG A 10 -15.02 -0.10 -3.52
CA ARG A 10 -14.98 -0.53 -2.12
C ARG A 10 -15.89 -1.74 -1.92
N GLY A 11 -17.14 -1.67 -2.40
CA GLY A 11 -18.08 -2.78 -2.35
C GLY A 11 -17.57 -4.04 -3.07
N PHE A 12 -16.86 -3.87 -4.20
CA PHE A 12 -16.20 -4.98 -4.88
C PHE A 12 -15.14 -5.66 -3.99
N PHE A 13 -14.20 -4.88 -3.43
CA PHE A 13 -13.18 -5.44 -2.54
C PHE A 13 -13.77 -6.04 -1.28
N GLN A 14 -14.79 -5.41 -0.69
CA GLN A 14 -15.47 -5.93 0.49
C GLN A 14 -16.07 -7.31 0.22
N GLY A 15 -16.74 -7.48 -0.93
CA GLY A 15 -17.29 -8.78 -1.34
C GLY A 15 -16.21 -9.85 -1.51
N MET A 16 -15.07 -9.50 -2.11
CA MET A 16 -13.95 -10.44 -2.27
C MET A 16 -13.30 -10.81 -0.93
N VAL A 17 -13.09 -9.85 -0.03
CA VAL A 17 -12.52 -10.07 1.30
C VAL A 17 -13.43 -10.98 2.13
N LEU A 18 -14.74 -10.69 2.18
CA LEU A 18 -15.72 -11.50 2.90
C LEU A 18 -15.76 -12.94 2.38
N GLU A 19 -15.75 -13.12 1.06
CA GLU A 19 -15.77 -14.45 0.46
C GLU A 19 -14.47 -15.23 0.73
N ALA A 20 -13.30 -14.56 0.67
CA ALA A 20 -12.02 -15.16 1.02
C ALA A 20 -11.95 -15.55 2.51
N MET A 21 -12.39 -14.66 3.42
CA MET A 21 -12.51 -14.96 4.85
C MET A 21 -13.41 -16.17 5.10
N ARG A 22 -14.55 -16.25 4.43
CA ARG A 22 -15.50 -17.37 4.56
C ARG A 22 -14.87 -18.70 4.13
N ARG A 23 -14.14 -18.73 3.01
CA ARG A 23 -13.48 -19.94 2.49
C ARG A 23 -12.34 -20.39 3.39
N ARG A 24 -11.56 -19.44 3.90
CA ARG A 24 -10.42 -19.69 4.80
C ARG A 24 -10.84 -19.89 6.27
N ARG A 25 -12.12 -19.65 6.59
CA ARG A 25 -12.68 -19.71 7.97
C ARG A 25 -11.99 -18.75 8.93
N VAL A 26 -11.60 -17.59 8.43
CA VAL A 26 -11.01 -16.52 9.23
C VAL A 26 -12.14 -15.68 9.81
N GLY A 27 -12.30 -15.73 11.13
CA GLY A 27 -13.22 -14.83 11.85
C GLY A 27 -12.51 -13.52 12.14
N ALA A 28 -13.13 -12.41 11.72
CA ALA A 28 -12.67 -11.06 11.97
C ALA A 28 -13.86 -10.19 12.39
N GLU A 29 -13.61 -9.19 13.21
CA GLU A 29 -14.60 -8.18 13.54
C GLU A 29 -14.92 -7.30 12.32
N ALA A 30 -16.09 -6.64 12.36
CA ALA A 30 -16.55 -5.80 11.25
C ALA A 30 -15.54 -4.68 10.95
N GLU A 31 -14.99 -4.06 11.99
CA GLU A 31 -13.97 -3.00 11.90
C GLU A 31 -12.73 -3.49 11.14
N THR A 32 -12.24 -4.70 11.45
CA THR A 32 -11.08 -5.30 10.79
C THR A 32 -11.35 -5.61 9.32
N THR A 33 -12.56 -6.05 9.01
CA THR A 33 -12.98 -6.34 7.63
C THR A 33 -13.04 -5.06 6.79
N GLU A 34 -13.59 -3.98 7.36
CA GLU A 34 -13.60 -2.66 6.72
C GLU A 34 -12.18 -2.12 6.53
N TYR A 35 -11.32 -2.25 7.53
CA TYR A 35 -9.92 -1.83 7.46
C TYR A 35 -9.16 -2.51 6.32
N VAL A 36 -9.26 -3.85 6.22
CA VAL A 36 -8.61 -4.61 5.15
C VAL A 36 -9.17 -4.25 3.77
N THR A 37 -10.47 -3.99 3.70
CA THR A 37 -11.11 -3.53 2.46
C THR A 37 -10.56 -2.17 2.02
N ASP A 38 -10.46 -1.22 2.96
CA ASP A 38 -9.94 0.12 2.70
C ASP A 38 -8.45 0.08 2.31
N LEU A 39 -7.67 -0.84 2.89
CA LEU A 39 -6.29 -1.10 2.47
C LEU A 39 -6.20 -1.57 1.01
N LEU A 40 -7.09 -2.46 0.56
CA LEU A 40 -7.14 -2.89 -0.84
C LEU A 40 -7.53 -1.75 -1.78
N VAL A 41 -8.48 -0.90 -1.37
CA VAL A 41 -8.83 0.32 -2.11
C VAL A 41 -7.63 1.25 -2.23
N ALA A 42 -6.90 1.49 -1.13
CA ALA A 42 -5.69 2.31 -1.13
C ALA A 42 -4.59 1.74 -2.04
N CYS A 43 -4.39 0.41 -2.00
CA CYS A 43 -3.43 -0.28 -2.88
C CYS A 43 -3.79 -0.19 -4.36
N ALA A 44 -5.08 -0.14 -4.70
CA ALA A 44 -5.55 0.04 -6.07
C ALA A 44 -5.47 1.50 -6.55
N GLY A 45 -5.39 2.46 -5.63
CA GLY A 45 -5.24 3.88 -5.88
C GLY A 45 -3.78 4.31 -6.13
N THR A 46 -3.56 5.63 -6.13
CA THR A 46 -2.23 6.23 -6.31
C THR A 46 -1.26 5.96 -5.16
N ASP A 47 -1.78 5.64 -3.98
CA ASP A 47 -1.00 5.47 -2.76
C ASP A 47 -0.39 4.05 -2.65
N GLY A 48 -0.88 3.10 -3.46
CA GLY A 48 -0.37 1.74 -3.50
C GLY A 48 1.11 1.64 -3.90
N ALA A 49 1.59 2.53 -4.78
CA ALA A 49 3.00 2.56 -5.16
C ALA A 49 3.91 2.90 -3.95
N ALA A 50 3.52 3.89 -3.14
CA ALA A 50 4.27 4.30 -1.96
C ALA A 50 4.37 3.17 -0.92
N LEU A 51 3.33 2.34 -0.78
CA LEU A 51 3.34 1.17 0.09
C LEU A 51 4.30 0.06 -0.38
N LEU A 52 4.75 0.06 -1.63
CA LEU A 52 5.60 -0.99 -2.21
C LEU A 52 7.06 -0.57 -2.43
N GLU A 53 7.31 0.72 -2.64
CA GLU A 53 8.63 1.22 -3.03
C GLU A 53 9.64 1.31 -1.88
N ARG A 54 9.18 1.57 -0.64
CA ARG A 54 10.08 1.85 0.49
C ARG A 54 10.49 0.59 1.25
N PRO A 55 11.78 0.28 1.50
CA PRO A 55 12.17 -0.88 2.31
C PRO A 55 11.52 -0.88 3.71
N LEU A 56 10.91 -2.00 4.12
CA LEU A 56 10.20 -2.10 5.39
C LEU A 56 11.10 -1.83 6.60
N VAL A 57 12.36 -2.25 6.54
CA VAL A 57 13.33 -1.99 7.60
C VAL A 57 13.49 -0.49 7.88
N TRP A 58 13.44 0.36 6.84
CA TRP A 58 13.53 1.81 7.00
C TRP A 58 12.21 2.42 7.47
N MET A 59 11.08 1.87 7.04
CA MET A 59 9.77 2.30 7.55
C MET A 59 9.65 2.04 9.04
N LEU A 60 10.14 0.87 9.48
CA LEU A 60 10.13 0.50 10.89
C LEU A 60 11.11 1.36 11.71
N ASP A 61 12.33 1.58 11.21
CA ASP A 61 13.33 2.44 11.88
C ASP A 61 12.79 3.87 12.09
N ASP A 62 12.24 4.47 11.04
CA ASP A 62 11.56 5.77 11.10
C ASP A 62 10.43 5.78 12.14
N ALA A 63 9.59 4.74 12.14
CA ALA A 63 8.47 4.64 13.07
C ALA A 63 8.96 4.60 14.51
N MET A 64 10.01 3.83 14.80
CA MET A 64 10.61 3.75 16.13
C MET A 64 11.26 5.07 16.58
N ALA A 65 11.73 5.89 15.64
CA ALA A 65 12.30 7.21 15.91
C ALA A 65 11.25 8.31 16.13
N CYS A 66 9.98 8.09 15.77
CA CYS A 66 8.91 9.08 15.92
C CYS A 66 8.51 9.30 17.39
N GLU A 67 7.96 10.48 17.69
CA GLU A 67 7.31 10.78 18.96
C GLU A 67 5.99 10.00 19.12
N ASP A 68 5.53 9.87 20.37
CA ASP A 68 4.26 9.23 20.72
C ASP A 68 3.09 9.94 19.98
N GLY A 69 2.15 9.17 19.44
CA GLY A 69 1.07 9.67 18.56
C GLY A 69 1.42 9.61 17.06
N VAL A 70 2.56 10.16 16.64
CA VAL A 70 3.04 10.01 15.24
C VAL A 70 3.53 8.59 15.00
N ARG A 71 4.18 7.99 16.01
CA ARG A 71 4.64 6.59 15.99
C ARG A 71 3.52 5.62 15.67
N MET A 72 2.32 5.83 16.21
CA MET A 72 1.15 4.97 15.94
C MET A 72 0.87 4.89 14.44
N HIS A 73 0.74 6.03 13.77
CA HIS A 73 0.45 6.09 12.35
C HIS A 73 1.60 5.53 11.50
N ALA A 74 2.86 5.79 11.88
CA ALA A 74 4.02 5.26 11.19
C ALA A 74 4.12 3.72 11.30
N LEU A 75 3.76 3.17 12.46
CA LEU A 75 3.66 1.73 12.67
C LEU A 75 2.48 1.12 11.87
N CYS A 76 1.32 1.77 11.83
CA CYS A 76 0.21 1.32 10.96
C CYS A 76 0.65 1.26 9.50
N ALA A 77 1.27 2.31 8.97
CA ALA A 77 1.74 2.35 7.59
C ALA A 77 2.79 1.27 7.29
N THR A 78 3.64 0.93 8.28
CA THR A 78 4.60 -0.17 8.18
C THR A 78 3.89 -1.53 8.14
N GLY A 79 2.88 -1.72 8.98
CA GLY A 79 2.02 -2.91 8.98
C GLY A 79 1.26 -3.09 7.67
N ASP A 80 0.67 -2.01 7.15
CA ASP A 80 -0.08 -1.98 5.90
C ASP A 80 0.81 -2.32 4.70
N ALA A 81 2.01 -1.74 4.64
CA ALA A 81 3.00 -2.07 3.61
C ALA A 81 3.45 -3.53 3.69
N ALA A 82 3.65 -4.06 4.91
CA ALA A 82 3.99 -5.46 5.10
C ALA A 82 2.87 -6.37 4.61
N LEU A 83 1.62 -6.11 5.05
CA LEU A 83 0.44 -6.91 4.73
C LEU A 83 0.16 -6.92 3.23
N ALA A 84 0.18 -5.74 2.61
CA ALA A 84 0.00 -5.59 1.17
C ALA A 84 1.09 -6.33 0.38
N ARG A 85 2.36 -6.23 0.78
CA ARG A 85 3.46 -6.95 0.11
C ARG A 85 3.29 -8.45 0.26
N SER A 86 3.08 -8.95 1.47
CA SER A 86 2.94 -10.39 1.72
C SER A 86 1.71 -10.99 1.05
N GLY A 87 0.58 -10.29 1.05
CA GLY A 87 -0.68 -10.80 0.51
C GLY A 87 -0.81 -10.63 -1.00
N LEU A 88 -0.28 -9.55 -1.59
CA LEU A 88 -0.53 -9.23 -3.00
C LEU A 88 0.66 -9.52 -3.92
N PHE A 89 1.89 -9.48 -3.40
CA PHE A 89 3.10 -9.37 -4.23
C PHE A 89 4.27 -10.29 -3.86
N ALA A 90 4.31 -10.86 -2.65
CA ALA A 90 5.50 -11.52 -2.15
C ALA A 90 5.80 -12.85 -2.85
N ALA A 91 7.09 -13.07 -3.10
CA ALA A 91 7.61 -14.40 -3.37
C ALA A 91 7.60 -15.23 -2.06
N PRO A 92 7.47 -16.57 -2.12
CA PRO A 92 7.39 -17.42 -0.93
C PRO A 92 8.51 -17.21 0.09
N ASP A 93 9.71 -16.87 -0.38
CA ASP A 93 10.92 -16.77 0.44
C ASP A 93 10.96 -15.49 1.31
N ASP A 94 10.17 -14.46 0.97
CA ASP A 94 10.14 -13.18 1.69
C ASP A 94 9.01 -13.11 2.73
N VAL A 95 8.04 -14.03 2.68
CA VAL A 95 6.80 -13.97 3.47
C VAL A 95 7.08 -13.99 4.97
N GLY A 96 8.10 -14.75 5.42
CA GLY A 96 8.45 -14.85 6.84
C GLY A 96 8.91 -13.51 7.43
N TYR A 97 9.80 -12.80 6.74
CA TYR A 97 10.28 -11.48 7.18
C TYR A 97 9.15 -10.45 7.20
N LEU A 98 8.36 -10.38 6.13
CA LEU A 98 7.22 -9.45 6.03
C LEU A 98 6.20 -9.71 7.14
N THR A 99 5.93 -10.99 7.43
CA THR A 99 4.99 -11.41 8.47
C THR A 99 5.43 -10.94 9.86
N GLU A 100 6.69 -11.17 10.23
CA GLU A 100 7.16 -10.79 11.57
C GLU A 100 7.24 -9.27 11.74
N VAL A 101 7.66 -8.54 10.72
CA VAL A 101 7.63 -7.06 10.73
C VAL A 101 6.20 -6.55 10.83
N GLY A 102 5.26 -7.10 10.05
CA GLY A 102 3.87 -6.67 10.04
C GLY A 102 3.17 -6.92 11.37
N LYS A 103 3.36 -8.11 11.97
CA LYS A 103 2.85 -8.42 13.32
C LYS A 103 3.39 -7.44 14.35
N PHE A 104 4.70 -7.18 14.33
CA PHE A 104 5.34 -6.26 15.26
C PHE A 104 4.75 -4.85 15.11
N ALA A 105 4.63 -4.38 13.87
CA ALA A 105 4.13 -3.05 13.57
C ALA A 105 2.68 -2.85 14.05
N TYR A 106 1.76 -3.76 13.73
CA TYR A 106 0.37 -3.64 14.18
C TYR A 106 0.21 -3.77 15.70
N ARG A 107 0.97 -4.66 16.36
CA ARG A 107 0.95 -4.75 17.83
C ARG A 107 1.48 -3.48 18.48
N GLY A 108 2.55 -2.91 17.94
CA GLY A 108 3.09 -1.63 18.40
C GLY A 108 2.08 -0.50 18.21
N ALA A 109 1.47 -0.39 17.02
CA ALA A 109 0.43 0.61 16.75
C ALA A 109 -0.77 0.45 17.69
N ALA A 110 -1.20 -0.79 17.94
CA ALA A 110 -2.29 -1.06 18.87
C ALA A 110 -1.96 -0.61 20.30
N ALA A 111 -0.74 -0.88 20.77
CA ALA A 111 -0.28 -0.42 22.08
C ALA A 111 -0.22 1.12 22.16
N GLU A 112 0.29 1.80 21.13
CA GLU A 112 0.32 3.26 21.06
C GLU A 112 -1.09 3.88 21.11
N ALA A 113 -2.02 3.33 20.33
CA ALA A 113 -3.41 3.75 20.32
C ALA A 113 -4.10 3.55 21.68
N GLN A 114 -3.84 2.43 22.36
CA GLN A 114 -4.37 2.19 23.71
C GLN A 114 -3.83 3.20 24.72
N ARG A 115 -2.53 3.55 24.63
CA ARG A 115 -1.90 4.56 25.51
C ARG A 115 -2.48 5.96 25.31
N THR A 116 -2.85 6.32 24.09
CA THR A 116 -3.24 7.69 23.72
C THR A 116 -4.76 7.92 23.72
N GLY A 117 -5.55 6.92 23.29
CA GLY A 117 -7.00 7.04 23.09
C GLY A 117 -7.86 6.28 24.11
N GLY A 118 -7.27 5.46 24.99
CA GLY A 118 -7.98 4.74 26.06
C GLY A 118 -8.91 3.60 25.60
N GLY A 119 -9.07 3.40 24.29
CA GLY A 119 -9.82 2.29 23.68
C GLY A 119 -8.90 1.24 23.06
N SER A 120 -9.38 0.00 22.94
CA SER A 120 -8.67 -1.07 22.22
C SER A 120 -8.96 -0.94 20.72
N PRO A 121 -7.95 -0.68 19.87
CA PRO A 121 -8.13 -0.63 18.43
C PRO A 121 -8.28 -2.05 17.88
N VAL A 122 -9.53 -2.52 17.79
CA VAL A 122 -9.86 -3.92 17.51
C VAL A 122 -9.19 -4.40 16.23
N ALA A 123 -9.25 -3.60 15.15
CA ALA A 123 -8.62 -3.94 13.88
C ALA A 123 -7.10 -4.15 14.00
N LEU A 124 -6.39 -3.25 14.66
CA LEU A 124 -4.93 -3.35 14.80
C LEU A 124 -4.52 -4.53 15.67
N VAL A 125 -5.29 -4.82 16.72
CA VAL A 125 -5.07 -5.99 17.58
C VAL A 125 -5.26 -7.27 16.77
N GLU A 126 -6.39 -7.42 16.09
CA GLU A 126 -6.67 -8.61 15.29
C GLU A 126 -5.65 -8.80 14.17
N LEU A 127 -5.26 -7.74 13.46
CA LEU A 127 -4.24 -7.81 12.41
C LEU A 127 -2.87 -8.20 12.97
N GLY A 128 -2.50 -7.74 14.16
CA GLY A 128 -1.26 -8.11 14.82
C GLY A 128 -1.23 -9.55 15.35
N GLU A 129 -2.39 -10.13 15.66
CA GLU A 129 -2.52 -11.51 16.14
C GLU A 129 -2.65 -12.52 15.00
N LYS A 130 -3.50 -12.19 14.02
CA LYS A 130 -3.93 -13.07 12.92
C LYS A 130 -3.26 -12.73 11.59
N PHE A 131 -2.13 -12.02 11.63
CA PHE A 131 -1.46 -11.51 10.42
C PHE A 131 -1.32 -12.55 9.30
N PRO A 132 -0.81 -13.79 9.55
CA PRO A 132 -0.64 -14.77 8.48
C PRO A 132 -1.96 -15.19 7.84
N GLU A 133 -3.05 -15.25 8.63
CA GLU A 133 -4.37 -15.55 8.10
C GLU A 133 -4.88 -14.44 7.17
N PHE A 134 -4.66 -13.18 7.54
CA PHE A 134 -5.01 -12.04 6.69
C PHE A 134 -4.15 -11.98 5.42
N VAL A 135 -2.87 -12.35 5.47
CA VAL A 135 -2.03 -12.50 4.27
C VAL A 135 -2.67 -13.46 3.26
N GLU A 136 -3.12 -14.62 3.72
CA GLU A 136 -3.80 -15.61 2.87
C GLU A 136 -5.14 -15.10 2.33
N VAL A 137 -5.89 -14.34 3.14
CA VAL A 137 -7.14 -13.68 2.71
C VAL A 137 -6.86 -12.68 1.59
N LEU A 138 -5.85 -11.82 1.72
CA LEU A 138 -5.47 -10.87 0.68
C LEU A 138 -4.97 -11.59 -0.58
N ALA A 139 -4.17 -12.65 -0.43
CA ALA A 139 -3.69 -13.44 -1.55
C ALA A 139 -4.85 -14.06 -2.33
N GLU A 140 -5.83 -14.64 -1.65
CA GLU A 140 -7.02 -15.20 -2.28
C GLU A 140 -7.93 -14.12 -2.91
N ALA A 141 -8.19 -13.02 -2.20
CA ALA A 141 -8.96 -11.90 -2.74
C ALA A 141 -8.28 -11.30 -3.98
N SER A 142 -6.95 -11.29 -4.04
CA SER A 142 -6.18 -10.83 -5.20
C SER A 142 -6.21 -11.82 -6.38
N ALA A 143 -6.25 -13.13 -6.10
CA ALA A 143 -6.34 -14.17 -7.11
C ALA A 143 -7.75 -14.25 -7.72
N LEU A 144 -8.79 -13.91 -6.94
CA LEU A 144 -10.14 -13.70 -7.47
C LEU A 144 -10.22 -12.46 -8.36
N GLY A 145 -9.30 -11.52 -8.17
CA GLY A 145 -9.17 -10.27 -8.91
C GLY A 145 -7.94 -10.22 -9.83
N ASP A 146 -7.71 -11.22 -10.69
CA ASP A 146 -6.65 -11.17 -11.72
C ASP A 146 -6.68 -9.87 -12.56
N VAL A 147 -7.86 -9.26 -12.67
CA VAL A 147 -8.11 -7.93 -13.26
C VAL A 147 -7.44 -6.80 -12.47
N THR A 148 -7.36 -6.87 -11.14
CA THR A 148 -6.69 -5.89 -10.26
C THR A 148 -5.18 -5.94 -10.44
N LYS A 149 -4.56 -7.13 -10.50
CA LYS A 149 -3.13 -7.27 -10.81
C LYS A 149 -2.79 -6.74 -12.21
N ALA A 150 -3.67 -6.97 -13.19
CA ALA A 150 -3.51 -6.45 -14.55
C ALA A 150 -3.72 -4.92 -14.63
N LEU A 151 -4.68 -4.36 -13.90
CA LEU A 151 -4.97 -2.92 -13.85
C LEU A 151 -3.86 -2.14 -13.14
N VAL A 152 -3.40 -2.61 -11.97
CA VAL A 152 -2.31 -1.98 -11.23
C VAL A 152 -1.01 -2.02 -12.04
N ARG A 153 -0.69 -3.15 -12.70
CA ARG A 153 0.48 -3.23 -13.62
C ARG A 153 0.33 -2.31 -14.83
N ARG A 154 -0.87 -2.16 -15.38
CA ARG A 154 -1.11 -1.30 -16.55
C ARG A 154 -1.01 0.18 -16.21
N TYR A 155 -1.48 0.60 -15.03
CA TYR A 155 -1.32 1.97 -14.56
C TYR A 155 0.12 2.29 -14.17
N ALA A 156 0.83 1.37 -13.51
CA ALA A 156 2.27 1.53 -13.22
C ALA A 156 3.11 1.65 -14.50
N ALA A 157 2.76 0.92 -15.56
CA ALA A 157 3.41 1.06 -16.87
C ALA A 157 3.08 2.37 -17.59
N GLN A 158 1.95 3.03 -17.28
CA GLN A 158 1.57 4.33 -17.85
C GLN A 158 2.18 5.53 -17.11
N GLY A 159 2.68 5.35 -15.89
CA GLY A 159 3.36 6.39 -15.10
C GLY A 159 4.80 6.72 -15.51
N VAL A 160 5.38 5.99 -16.47
CA VAL A 160 6.80 6.15 -16.89
C VAL A 160 6.96 7.03 -18.14
N ASP A 161 5.88 7.51 -18.78
CA ASP A 161 5.96 8.37 -19.97
C ASP A 161 5.55 9.82 -19.68
N GLN A 162 6.26 10.48 -18.75
CA GLN A 162 6.50 11.92 -18.90
C GLN A 162 7.88 12.11 -19.52
N PRO A 163 7.97 12.43 -20.83
CA PRO A 163 9.22 12.92 -21.38
C PRO A 163 9.58 14.22 -20.67
N LYS A 164 10.77 14.26 -20.06
CA LYS A 164 11.46 15.49 -19.63
C LYS A 164 11.57 16.44 -20.83
N ARG A 165 10.52 17.22 -21.10
CA ARG A 165 10.52 18.24 -22.14
C ARG A 165 11.28 19.45 -21.62
N CYS A 166 12.53 19.53 -22.08
CA CYS A 166 13.28 20.73 -22.46
C CYS A 166 13.10 21.97 -21.58
N LEU A 167 14.06 22.20 -20.70
CA LEU A 167 14.58 23.54 -20.46
C LEU A 167 16.07 23.58 -20.81
N SER A 168 16.35 23.49 -22.11
CA SER A 168 17.54 24.13 -22.69
C SER A 168 17.04 25.33 -23.47
N SER A 169 16.89 26.46 -22.77
CA SER A 169 16.79 27.77 -23.43
C SER A 169 18.21 28.25 -23.67
N SER A 170 18.75 27.91 -24.85
CA SER A 170 19.89 28.61 -25.44
C SER A 170 19.56 28.84 -26.91
N MET A 171 18.96 30.00 -27.20
CA MET A 171 19.20 30.71 -28.46
C MET A 171 18.68 32.15 -28.37
N TYR A 172 19.52 33.07 -27.89
CA TYR A 172 19.53 34.42 -28.44
C TYR A 172 20.46 34.38 -29.66
N VAL A 173 19.90 34.42 -30.86
CA VAL A 173 20.65 34.77 -32.08
C VAL A 173 19.81 35.69 -32.95
N SER A 174 20.24 36.95 -33.04
CA SER A 174 20.10 37.85 -34.20
C SER A 174 20.57 39.24 -33.74
N THR A 175 21.44 39.96 -34.41
CA THR A 175 21.90 39.93 -35.80
C THR A 175 23.29 40.58 -35.92
N ALA A 176 23.94 40.26 -37.04
CA ALA A 176 25.25 40.71 -37.48
C ALA A 176 25.49 42.23 -37.49
N SER A 177 26.74 42.63 -37.24
CA SER A 177 27.49 43.40 -38.24
C SER A 177 29.00 43.20 -38.02
N ARG A 178 29.64 42.56 -38.99
CA ARG A 178 31.08 42.65 -39.23
C ARG A 178 31.31 43.99 -39.91
N ASP A 179 32.23 44.79 -39.39
CA ASP A 179 33.08 45.57 -40.29
C ASP A 179 34.54 45.50 -39.86
N GLY A 180 35.39 45.41 -40.87
CA GLY A 180 36.79 45.06 -40.78
C GLY A 180 37.70 46.23 -40.43
N ARG A 181 38.94 45.86 -40.10
CA ARG A 181 40.09 46.73 -39.83
C ARG A 181 40.43 47.63 -41.02
N SER A 182 40.91 48.85 -40.72
CA SER A 182 42.28 49.28 -40.97
C SER A 182 42.58 50.56 -40.20
#